data_AF-A0A4R1AWJ8-F1
#
_entry.id   AF-A0A4R1AWJ8-F1
#
_cell.length_a   1.000
_cell.length_b   1.000
_cell.length_c   1.000
_cell.angle_alpha   90.00
_cell.angle_beta   90.00
_cell.angle_gamma   90.00
#
_symmetry.space_group_name_H-M   'P 1'
#
loop_
_entity.id
_entity.type
_entity.pdbx_description
1 polymer ?
#
loop_
_entity_poly.entity_id
_entity_poly.type
_entity_poly.pdbx_seq_one_letter_code
_entity_poly.pdbx_strand_id
1 'polypeptide(L)'
;MKESLKEKRIRLVLIGFFIFLVICGFLYRFEIRENQDLVKDKDHSPLALVLKKSEDINDNPVIVLYEYRNSKHIIATYEIERTNRYKFNTLHVIELKEAPEQISPDRTNEGIWVKANRKWTYYSQSLREEERTPKYRKTNSSSDSPYSFDDKTAILTINSDLSIVLEKGEKPTGLFSLSYDGSVWLVVTKRNIKIAAIDPK
;
A
#
# COMPACT_ATOMS: atom_id res chain seq x y z
N MET A 1 40.66 39.39 -8.88
CA MET A 1 41.16 38.18 -9.56
C MET A 1 40.20 37.90 -10.72
N LYS A 2 40.61 38.16 -11.98
CA LYS A 2 39.76 37.96 -13.17
C LYS A 2 39.99 36.53 -13.67
N GLU A 3 38.92 35.75 -13.69
CA GLU A 3 38.91 34.38 -14.18
C GLU A 3 39.43 34.29 -15.63
N SER A 4 40.33 33.35 -15.89
CA SER A 4 40.91 33.09 -17.21
C SER A 4 39.85 32.53 -18.17
N LEU A 5 39.99 32.80 -19.48
CA LEU A 5 39.12 32.20 -20.52
C LEU A 5 39.14 30.65 -20.48
N LYS A 6 40.25 30.04 -20.04
CA LYS A 6 40.34 28.58 -19.84
C LYS A 6 39.52 28.12 -18.64
N GLU A 7 39.57 28.83 -17.53
CA GLU A 7 38.79 28.54 -16.31
C GLU A 7 37.29 28.67 -16.59
N LYS A 8 36.88 29.72 -17.33
CA LYS A 8 35.49 29.89 -17.78
C LYS A 8 34.97 28.72 -18.60
N ARG A 9 35.79 28.18 -19.52
CA ARG A 9 35.42 27.01 -20.34
C ARG A 9 35.32 25.74 -19.51
N ILE A 10 36.29 25.50 -18.62
CA ILE A 10 36.30 24.32 -17.73
C ILE A 10 35.06 24.33 -16.82
N ARG A 11 34.72 25.49 -16.24
CA ARG A 11 33.51 25.63 -15.42
C ARG A 11 32.24 25.30 -16.19
N LEU A 12 32.13 25.78 -17.44
CA LEU A 12 30.95 25.55 -18.27
C LEU A 12 30.81 24.07 -18.65
N VAL A 13 31.93 23.38 -18.93
CA VAL A 13 31.95 21.93 -19.17
C VAL A 13 31.53 21.15 -17.93
N LEU A 14 32.05 21.50 -16.75
CA LEU A 14 31.68 20.86 -15.48
C LEU A 14 30.19 21.04 -15.17
N ILE A 15 29.66 22.25 -15.33
CA ILE A 15 28.22 22.51 -15.15
C ILE A 15 27.40 21.67 -16.12
N GLY A 16 27.77 21.63 -17.40
CA GLY A 16 27.09 20.81 -18.41
C GLY A 16 27.12 19.32 -18.06
N PHE A 17 28.26 18.82 -17.59
CA PHE A 17 28.41 17.42 -17.15
C PHE A 17 27.51 17.08 -15.96
N PHE A 18 27.43 17.94 -14.95
CA PHE A 18 26.54 17.71 -13.81
C PHE A 18 25.06 17.79 -14.19
N ILE A 19 24.67 18.75 -15.05
CA ILE A 19 23.30 18.83 -15.57
C ILE A 19 22.96 17.55 -16.35
N PHE A 20 23.88 17.07 -17.19
CA PHE A 20 23.71 15.84 -17.94
C PHE A 20 23.54 14.62 -17.02
N LEU A 21 24.37 14.48 -15.98
CA LEU A 21 24.23 13.41 -14.99
C LEU A 21 22.88 13.45 -14.26
N VAL A 22 22.41 14.65 -13.89
CA VAL A 22 21.10 14.82 -13.26
C VAL A 22 19.98 14.40 -14.21
N ILE A 23 20.03 14.81 -15.48
CA ILE A 23 19.04 14.42 -16.50
C ILE A 23 19.07 12.91 -16.71
N CYS A 24 20.23 12.29 -16.88
CA CYS A 24 20.36 10.83 -17.03
C CYS A 24 19.83 10.09 -15.80
N GLY A 25 20.13 10.57 -14.58
CA GLY A 25 19.59 10.00 -13.35
C GLY A 25 18.06 10.10 -13.27
N PHE A 26 17.49 11.21 -13.74
CA PHE A 26 16.05 11.41 -13.78
C PHE A 26 15.37 10.53 -14.83
N LEU A 27 15.95 10.42 -16.03
CA LEU A 27 15.46 9.54 -17.09
C LEU A 27 15.52 8.07 -16.69
N TYR A 28 16.62 7.63 -16.06
CA TYR A 28 16.75 6.27 -15.56
C TYR A 28 15.69 5.95 -14.48
N ARG A 29 15.45 6.88 -13.55
CA ARG A 29 14.37 6.77 -12.55
C ARG A 29 12.99 6.75 -13.20
N PHE A 30 12.77 7.54 -14.25
CA PHE A 30 11.51 7.62 -14.97
C PHE A 30 11.22 6.31 -15.72
N GLU A 31 12.21 5.76 -16.43
CA GLU A 31 12.09 4.50 -17.17
C GLU A 31 11.85 3.30 -16.24
N ILE A 32 12.46 3.28 -15.05
CA ILE A 32 12.13 2.28 -14.01
C ILE A 32 10.66 2.40 -13.56
N ARG A 33 10.15 3.62 -13.42
CA ARG A 33 8.77 3.88 -12.99
C ARG A 33 7.77 3.51 -14.09
N GLU A 34 8.08 3.82 -15.34
CA GLU A 34 7.24 3.50 -16.50
C GLU A 34 7.21 1.98 -16.77
N ASN A 35 8.35 1.29 -16.65
CA ASN A 35 8.38 -0.17 -16.72
C ASN A 35 7.61 -0.83 -15.57
N GLN A 36 7.59 -0.24 -14.37
CA GLN A 36 6.70 -0.69 -13.30
C GLN A 36 5.22 -0.50 -13.66
N ASP A 37 4.86 0.56 -14.37
CA ASP A 37 3.49 0.80 -14.83
C ASP A 37 3.10 -0.10 -16.03
N LEU A 38 4.04 -0.52 -16.87
CA LEU A 38 3.81 -1.50 -17.95
C LEU A 38 3.64 -2.94 -17.44
N VAL A 39 4.31 -3.34 -16.35
CA VAL A 39 4.09 -4.65 -15.71
C VAL A 39 2.79 -4.70 -14.90
N LYS A 40 2.24 -3.54 -14.50
CA LYS A 40 0.92 -3.42 -13.84
C LYS A 40 -0.29 -3.74 -14.74
N ASP A 41 -0.08 -3.96 -16.04
CA ASP A 41 -1.15 -4.38 -16.96
C ASP A 41 -1.55 -5.87 -16.77
N LYS A 42 -0.74 -6.64 -16.00
CA LYS A 42 -1.22 -7.85 -15.34
C LYS A 42 -1.93 -7.43 -14.06
N ASP A 43 -3.20 -7.83 -13.90
CA ASP A 43 -4.05 -7.49 -12.76
C ASP A 43 -3.43 -7.96 -11.42
N HIS A 44 -2.58 -7.11 -10.87
CA HIS A 44 -1.92 -7.27 -9.57
C HIS A 44 -2.44 -6.21 -8.61
N SER A 45 -3.75 -6.00 -8.64
CA SER A 45 -4.45 -5.09 -7.75
C SER A 45 -4.04 -5.37 -6.29
N PRO A 46 -3.70 -4.35 -5.49
CA PRO A 46 -3.33 -4.54 -4.10
C PRO A 46 -4.45 -5.25 -3.33
N LEU A 47 -4.09 -6.15 -2.42
CA LEU A 47 -5.03 -6.75 -1.48
C LEU A 47 -4.68 -6.27 -0.08
N ALA A 48 -5.68 -5.89 0.69
CA ALA A 48 -5.49 -5.48 2.08
C ALA A 48 -6.42 -6.24 3.02
N LEU A 49 -5.94 -6.44 4.24
CA LEU A 49 -6.67 -7.03 5.35
C LEU A 49 -6.32 -6.29 6.63
N VAL A 50 -7.33 -5.93 7.42
CA VAL A 50 -7.13 -5.36 8.76
C VAL A 50 -7.10 -6.50 9.78
N LEU A 51 -5.96 -6.69 10.44
CA LEU A 51 -5.81 -7.70 11.49
C LEU A 51 -6.28 -7.16 12.85
N LYS A 52 -5.93 -5.91 13.13
CA LYS A 52 -6.28 -5.24 14.38
C LYS A 52 -6.70 -3.80 14.07
N LYS A 53 -7.86 -3.42 14.61
CA LYS A 53 -8.28 -2.02 14.64
C LYS A 53 -7.75 -1.36 15.89
N SER A 54 -7.46 -0.07 15.78
CA SER A 54 -7.10 0.79 16.89
C SER A 54 -8.31 0.98 17.82
N GLU A 55 -8.11 0.69 19.10
CA GLU A 55 -9.07 0.97 20.18
C GLU A 55 -9.03 2.44 20.61
N ASP A 56 -7.83 3.02 20.73
CA ASP A 56 -7.61 4.41 21.16
C ASP A 56 -6.44 5.08 20.43
N ILE A 57 -6.17 6.36 20.72
CA ILE A 57 -5.16 7.16 20.01
C ILE A 57 -3.72 6.63 20.16
N ASN A 58 -3.44 5.89 21.24
CA ASN A 58 -2.14 5.30 21.54
C ASN A 58 -2.03 3.85 21.04
N ASP A 59 -3.15 3.25 20.64
CA ASP A 59 -3.19 1.91 20.07
C ASP A 59 -3.15 1.97 18.53
N ASN A 60 -2.11 1.38 17.94
CA ASN A 60 -1.92 1.40 16.49
C ASN A 60 -2.65 0.24 15.81
N PRO A 61 -3.33 0.48 14.67
CA PRO A 61 -3.90 -0.59 13.88
C PRO A 61 -2.81 -1.38 13.14
N VAL A 62 -3.11 -2.66 12.91
CA VAL A 62 -2.24 -3.59 12.19
C VAL A 62 -2.95 -4.09 10.95
N ILE A 63 -2.28 -3.96 9.80
CA ILE A 63 -2.78 -4.40 8.50
C ILE A 63 -1.82 -5.39 7.84
N VAL A 64 -2.37 -6.17 6.93
CA VAL A 64 -1.61 -6.97 5.97
C VAL A 64 -1.89 -6.43 4.59
N LEU A 65 -0.83 -6.20 3.83
CA LEU A 65 -0.87 -5.69 2.47
C LEU A 65 -0.13 -6.64 1.54
N TYR A 66 -0.78 -6.98 0.43
CA TYR A 66 -0.12 -7.52 -0.75
C TYR A 66 0.14 -6.39 -1.75
N GLU A 67 1.37 -6.32 -2.25
CA GLU A 67 1.76 -5.47 -3.36
C GLU A 67 2.68 -6.21 -4.34
N TYR A 68 2.60 -5.82 -5.62
CA TYR A 68 3.57 -6.25 -6.62
C TYR A 68 4.60 -5.13 -6.82
N ARG A 69 5.85 -5.37 -6.41
CA ARG A 69 6.91 -4.36 -6.45
C ARG A 69 8.25 -5.00 -6.82
N ASN A 70 9.03 -4.32 -7.65
CA ASN A 70 10.35 -4.79 -8.12
C ASN A 70 10.29 -6.21 -8.71
N SER A 71 9.24 -6.48 -9.48
CA SER A 71 8.98 -7.78 -10.10
C SER A 71 8.71 -8.94 -9.13
N LYS A 72 8.35 -8.65 -7.88
CA LYS A 72 8.10 -9.62 -6.81
C LYS A 72 6.72 -9.46 -6.21
N HIS A 73 6.10 -10.58 -5.83
CA HIS A 73 4.87 -10.60 -5.06
C HIS A 73 5.23 -10.48 -3.57
N ILE A 74 4.94 -9.34 -2.96
CA ILE A 74 5.30 -9.08 -1.57
C ILE A 74 4.04 -9.06 -0.73
N ILE A 75 4.07 -9.75 0.40
CA ILE A 75 3.08 -9.59 1.47
C ILE A 75 3.79 -9.12 2.73
N ALA A 76 3.25 -8.08 3.34
CA ALA A 76 3.84 -7.45 4.51
C ALA A 76 2.78 -7.11 5.54
N THR A 77 3.15 -7.29 6.81
CA THR A 77 2.37 -6.84 7.96
C THR A 77 2.92 -5.50 8.40
N TYR A 78 2.04 -4.49 8.47
CA TYR A 78 2.38 -3.14 8.88
C TYR A 78 1.59 -2.75 10.12
N GLU A 79 2.27 -2.10 11.05
CA GLU A 79 1.65 -1.27 12.07
C GLU A 79 1.63 0.18 11.58
N ILE A 80 0.48 0.85 11.67
CA ILE A 80 0.31 2.22 11.19
C ILE A 80 0.27 3.13 12.40
N GLU A 81 1.13 4.15 12.44
CA GLU A 81 1.11 5.09 13.56
C GLU A 81 -0.11 6.01 13.47
N ARG A 82 -1.03 5.91 14.44
CA ARG A 82 -2.29 6.65 14.38
C ARG A 82 -2.11 8.17 14.43
N THR A 83 -1.10 8.63 15.16
CA THR A 83 -0.74 10.07 15.26
C THR A 83 0.02 10.57 14.03
N ASN A 84 0.53 9.68 13.17
CA ASN A 84 1.24 10.03 11.94
C ASN A 84 0.84 9.09 10.79
N ARG A 85 -0.18 9.51 10.03
CA ARG A 85 -0.75 8.77 8.88
C ARG A 85 0.23 8.41 7.75
N TYR A 86 1.47 8.91 7.78
CA TYR A 86 2.51 8.61 6.80
C TYR A 86 3.55 7.61 7.30
N LYS A 87 3.48 7.22 8.58
CA LYS A 87 4.44 6.31 9.20
C LYS A 87 3.88 4.91 9.31
N PHE A 88 4.49 4.01 8.54
CA PHE A 88 4.22 2.58 8.54
C PHE A 88 5.45 1.87 9.09
N ASN A 89 5.26 1.13 10.18
CA ASN A 89 6.29 0.26 10.72
C ASN A 89 6.09 -1.13 10.13
N THR A 90 7.03 -1.57 9.29
CA THR A 90 7.03 -2.95 8.80
C THR A 90 7.33 -3.89 9.94
N LEU A 91 6.39 -4.77 10.29
CA LEU A 91 6.61 -5.81 11.30
C LEU A 91 7.27 -7.03 10.65
N HIS A 92 6.68 -7.52 9.55
CA HIS A 92 7.11 -8.71 8.84
C HIS A 92 6.89 -8.56 7.35
N VAL A 93 7.74 -9.24 6.56
CA VAL A 93 7.64 -9.25 5.10
C VAL A 93 8.10 -10.59 4.56
N ILE A 94 7.37 -11.12 3.57
CA ILE A 94 7.78 -12.30 2.80
C ILE A 94 7.53 -12.07 1.31
N GLU A 95 8.27 -12.80 0.50
CA GLU A 95 8.07 -12.89 -0.94
C GLU A 95 7.24 -14.15 -1.24
N LEU A 96 6.13 -13.95 -1.96
CA LEU A 96 5.30 -15.03 -2.48
C LEU A 96 5.82 -15.44 -3.85
N LYS A 97 5.73 -16.74 -4.14
CA LYS A 97 6.09 -17.28 -5.46
C LYS A 97 5.10 -16.85 -6.55
N GLU A 98 3.85 -16.63 -6.17
CA GLU A 98 2.74 -16.33 -7.08
C GLU A 98 1.85 -15.22 -6.50
N ALA A 99 1.09 -14.55 -7.36
CA ALA A 99 0.10 -13.56 -6.94
C ALA A 99 -1.00 -14.21 -6.08
N PRO A 100 -1.32 -13.66 -4.90
CA PRO A 100 -2.46 -14.10 -4.13
C PRO A 100 -3.76 -13.70 -4.84
N GLU A 101 -4.67 -14.65 -4.93
CA GLU A 101 -6.05 -14.44 -5.36
C GLU A 101 -6.87 -13.78 -4.23
N GLN A 102 -6.62 -14.21 -2.99
CA GLN A 102 -7.37 -13.78 -1.81
C GLN A 102 -6.51 -13.84 -0.54
N ILE A 103 -6.83 -12.98 0.41
CA ILE A 103 -6.30 -13.01 1.78
C ILE A 103 -7.46 -13.01 2.78
N SER A 104 -7.29 -13.75 3.88
CA SER A 104 -8.32 -13.89 4.90
C SER A 104 -7.69 -14.03 6.29
N PRO A 105 -8.30 -13.48 7.36
CA PRO A 105 -7.76 -13.63 8.70
C PRO A 105 -8.00 -15.05 9.23
N ASP A 106 -7.11 -15.48 10.13
CA ASP A 106 -7.40 -16.62 11.01
C ASP A 106 -8.45 -16.22 12.08
N ARG A 107 -9.25 -17.18 12.54
CA ARG A 107 -10.32 -16.95 13.52
C ARG A 107 -9.80 -16.81 14.95
N THR A 108 -8.63 -17.38 15.23
CA THR A 108 -8.18 -17.66 16.59
C THR A 108 -6.82 -17.04 16.90
N ASN A 109 -5.99 -16.91 15.88
CA ASN A 109 -4.66 -16.32 15.99
C ASN A 109 -4.59 -15.06 15.13
N GLU A 110 -3.58 -14.22 15.34
CA GLU A 110 -3.28 -13.04 14.51
C GLU A 110 -2.58 -13.40 13.18
N GLY A 111 -2.75 -14.63 12.71
CA GLY A 111 -2.21 -15.12 11.44
C GLY A 111 -3.14 -14.85 10.26
N ILE A 112 -2.65 -15.14 9.06
CA ILE A 112 -3.39 -14.96 7.81
C ILE A 112 -3.41 -16.23 6.98
N TRP A 113 -4.48 -16.36 6.21
CA TRP A 113 -4.63 -17.32 5.16
C TRP A 113 -4.46 -16.62 3.83
N VAL A 114 -3.59 -17.15 2.97
CA VAL A 114 -3.34 -16.62 1.62
C VAL A 114 -3.72 -17.69 0.62
N LYS A 115 -4.55 -17.32 -0.36
CA LYS A 115 -4.92 -18.19 -1.47
C LYS A 115 -4.07 -17.83 -2.68
N ALA A 116 -3.22 -18.74 -3.13
CA ALA A 116 -2.47 -18.61 -4.38
C ALA A 116 -2.57 -19.92 -5.14
N ASN A 117 -2.72 -19.86 -6.46
CA ASN A 117 -2.89 -21.04 -7.31
C ASN A 117 -4.01 -21.99 -6.82
N ARG A 118 -5.15 -21.42 -6.41
CA ARG A 118 -6.29 -22.15 -5.81
C ARG A 118 -5.97 -22.90 -4.50
N LYS A 119 -4.76 -22.81 -3.94
CA LYS A 119 -4.35 -23.43 -2.67
C LYS A 119 -4.32 -22.39 -1.55
N TRP A 120 -4.88 -22.75 -0.39
CA TRP A 120 -4.76 -21.95 0.82
C TRP A 120 -3.52 -22.37 1.60
N THR A 121 -2.69 -21.40 1.95
CA THR A 121 -1.55 -21.54 2.85
C THR A 121 -1.75 -20.63 4.05
N TYR A 122 -1.49 -21.15 5.24
CA TYR A 122 -1.52 -20.36 6.47
C TYR A 122 -0.13 -19.80 6.76
N TYR A 123 -0.10 -18.53 7.14
CA TYR A 123 1.07 -17.84 7.65
C TYR A 123 0.76 -17.32 9.05
N SER A 124 1.66 -17.57 10.00
CA SER A 124 1.53 -17.02 11.35
C SER A 124 1.70 -15.51 11.37
N GLN A 125 1.54 -14.89 12.54
CA GLN A 125 1.72 -13.45 12.73
C GLN A 125 3.09 -12.94 12.23
N SER A 126 4.12 -13.78 12.37
CA SER A 126 5.48 -13.52 11.87
C SER A 126 5.68 -13.77 10.38
N LEU A 127 4.59 -14.04 9.65
CA LEU A 127 4.55 -14.47 8.25
C LEU A 127 5.33 -15.75 7.96
N ARG A 128 5.43 -16.67 8.93
CA ARG A 128 6.01 -18.00 8.72
C ARG A 128 4.95 -18.98 8.28
N GLU A 129 5.24 -19.75 7.24
CA GLU A 129 4.35 -20.83 6.80
C GLU A 129 4.29 -21.91 7.88
N GLU A 130 3.08 -22.26 8.30
CA GLU A 130 2.82 -23.23 9.36
C GLU A 130 1.63 -24.12 8.98
N GLU A 131 1.61 -25.35 9.48
CA GLU A 131 0.45 -26.21 9.31
C GLU A 131 -0.72 -25.74 10.18
N ARG A 132 -1.86 -25.50 9.54
CA ARG A 132 -3.09 -25.08 10.24
C ARG A 132 -4.29 -25.76 9.61
N THR A 133 -5.28 -26.12 10.42
CA THR A 133 -6.52 -26.71 9.91
C THR A 133 -7.40 -25.65 9.24
N PRO A 134 -7.92 -25.88 8.01
CA PRO A 134 -8.74 -24.90 7.29
C PRO A 134 -10.00 -24.40 8.01
N LYS A 135 -10.49 -25.14 9.03
CA LYS A 135 -11.64 -24.72 9.86
C LYS A 135 -11.41 -23.41 10.62
N TYR A 136 -10.15 -23.03 10.83
CA TYR A 136 -9.76 -21.78 11.49
C TYR A 136 -9.70 -20.59 10.53
N ARG A 137 -9.87 -20.80 9.22
CA ARG A 137 -9.98 -19.71 8.25
C ARG A 137 -11.33 -19.01 8.40
N LYS A 138 -11.34 -17.68 8.41
CA LYS A 138 -12.59 -16.91 8.30
C LYS A 138 -13.07 -16.96 6.84
N THR A 139 -14.33 -17.33 6.61
CA THR A 139 -14.84 -17.48 5.23
C THR A 139 -15.17 -16.13 4.59
N ASN A 140 -15.56 -15.16 5.42
CA ASN A 140 -15.87 -13.79 5.01
C ASN A 140 -14.78 -12.87 5.57
N SER A 141 -13.87 -12.43 4.69
CA SER A 141 -12.82 -11.46 5.02
C SER A 141 -13.24 -10.02 4.75
N SER A 142 -14.46 -9.77 4.24
CA SER A 142 -14.91 -8.42 3.93
C SER A 142 -15.25 -7.65 5.23
N SER A 143 -14.20 -7.24 5.92
CA SER A 143 -14.19 -6.05 6.77
C SER A 143 -14.31 -4.77 5.94
N ASP A 144 -14.52 -4.89 4.62
CA ASP A 144 -14.91 -3.81 3.74
C ASP A 144 -16.16 -3.11 4.30
N SER A 145 -16.02 -1.81 4.49
CA SER A 145 -17.09 -0.94 4.90
C SER A 145 -17.85 -0.48 3.66
N PRO A 146 -19.20 -0.46 3.69
CA PRO A 146 -19.97 0.02 2.56
C PRO A 146 -19.63 1.50 2.29
N TYR A 147 -19.52 1.85 1.01
CA TYR A 147 -19.26 3.22 0.57
C TYR A 147 -20.01 3.55 -0.71
N SER A 148 -20.21 4.85 -0.95
CA SER A 148 -20.60 5.39 -2.24
C SER A 148 -19.43 6.13 -2.87
N PHE A 149 -19.27 6.03 -4.19
CA PHE A 149 -18.19 6.70 -4.90
C PHE A 149 -18.73 7.47 -6.11
N ASP A 150 -18.41 8.77 -6.17
CA ASP A 150 -18.71 9.61 -7.32
C ASP A 150 -17.48 9.73 -8.22
N ASP A 151 -17.50 9.04 -9.37
CA ASP A 151 -16.45 9.08 -10.40
C ASP A 151 -16.15 10.50 -10.92
N LYS A 152 -17.11 11.44 -10.89
CA LYS A 152 -16.93 12.81 -11.43
C LYS A 152 -16.12 13.69 -10.49
N THR A 153 -16.42 13.61 -9.21
CA THR A 153 -15.77 14.41 -8.16
C THR A 153 -14.61 13.66 -7.48
N ALA A 154 -14.48 12.36 -7.74
CA ALA A 154 -13.54 11.46 -7.08
C ALA A 154 -13.71 11.44 -5.55
N ILE A 155 -14.95 11.57 -5.07
CA ILE A 155 -15.28 11.58 -3.64
C ILE A 155 -15.85 10.23 -3.23
N LEU A 156 -15.26 9.65 -2.20
CA LEU A 156 -15.78 8.49 -1.51
C LEU A 156 -16.57 8.95 -0.27
N THR A 157 -17.82 8.51 -0.13
CA THR A 157 -18.71 8.86 0.98
C THR A 157 -19.00 7.62 1.83
N ILE A 158 -18.85 7.76 3.14
CA ILE A 158 -19.06 6.71 4.15
C ILE A 158 -20.23 7.15 5.02
N ASN A 159 -21.29 6.34 5.08
CA ASN A 159 -22.48 6.57 5.91
C ASN A 159 -23.06 8.00 5.82
N SER A 160 -23.05 8.59 4.62
CA SER A 160 -23.61 9.92 4.29
C SER A 160 -22.95 11.16 4.90
N ASP A 161 -22.11 11.03 5.93
CA ASP A 161 -21.55 12.19 6.66
C ASP A 161 -20.04 12.36 6.51
N LEU A 162 -19.32 11.28 6.19
CA LEU A 162 -17.86 11.28 6.08
C LEU A 162 -17.48 11.20 4.60
N SER A 163 -16.53 12.04 4.18
CA SER A 163 -16.05 12.08 2.80
C SER A 163 -14.53 12.03 2.71
N ILE A 164 -14.02 11.26 1.77
CA ILE A 164 -12.60 11.13 1.44
C ILE A 164 -12.42 11.50 -0.03
N VAL A 165 -11.58 12.49 -0.30
CA VAL A 165 -11.26 12.92 -1.67
C VAL A 165 -10.10 12.08 -2.21
N LEU A 166 -10.29 11.47 -3.37
CA LEU A 166 -9.27 10.72 -4.11
C LEU A 166 -8.68 11.56 -5.24
N GLU A 167 -7.56 11.10 -5.80
CA GLU A 167 -6.99 11.75 -6.98
C GLU A 167 -7.86 11.46 -8.21
N LYS A 168 -7.94 12.42 -9.13
CA LYS A 168 -8.75 12.30 -10.33
C LYS A 168 -8.31 11.07 -11.16
N GLY A 169 -9.25 10.16 -11.40
CA GLY A 169 -9.02 8.93 -12.16
C GLY A 169 -8.60 7.72 -11.31
N GLU A 170 -8.41 7.87 -10.00
CA GLU A 170 -8.32 6.72 -9.10
C GLU A 170 -9.71 6.15 -8.83
N LYS A 171 -9.82 4.83 -8.79
CA LYS A 171 -11.04 4.12 -8.42
C LYS A 171 -10.80 3.26 -7.18
N PRO A 172 -11.60 3.43 -6.12
CA PRO A 172 -11.51 2.61 -4.93
C PRO A 172 -11.99 1.19 -5.24
N THR A 173 -11.25 0.21 -4.75
CA THR A 173 -11.55 -1.22 -4.83
C THR A 173 -11.87 -1.83 -3.46
N GLY A 174 -11.53 -1.13 -2.38
CA GLY A 174 -11.83 -1.54 -1.01
C GLY A 174 -11.70 -0.37 -0.03
N LEU A 175 -12.42 -0.47 1.09
CA LEU A 175 -12.43 0.53 2.14
C LEU A 175 -12.52 -0.14 3.49
N PHE A 176 -11.53 0.07 4.36
CA PHE A 176 -11.48 -0.58 5.66
C PHE A 176 -11.32 0.45 6.77
N SER A 177 -12.16 0.36 7.81
CA SER A 177 -11.94 1.15 9.03
C SER A 177 -10.74 0.57 9.79
N LEU A 178 -9.79 1.44 10.12
CA LEU A 178 -8.60 1.11 10.89
C LEU A 178 -8.77 1.42 12.37
N SER A 179 -9.74 2.24 12.75
CA SER A 179 -10.09 2.49 14.15
C SER A 179 -11.56 2.15 14.43
N TYR A 180 -11.86 1.77 15.67
CA TYR A 180 -13.24 1.51 16.09
C TYR A 180 -14.12 2.76 16.09
N ASP A 181 -13.53 3.92 16.37
CA ASP A 181 -14.20 5.23 16.35
C ASP A 181 -14.38 5.83 14.95
N GLY A 182 -13.88 5.17 13.90
CA GLY A 182 -14.02 5.65 12.53
C GLY A 182 -13.20 6.90 12.19
N SER A 183 -12.21 7.26 13.02
CA SER A 183 -11.28 8.37 12.73
C SER A 183 -10.22 8.03 11.68
N VAL A 184 -9.88 6.76 11.46
CA VAL A 184 -8.84 6.35 10.49
C VAL A 184 -9.34 5.25 9.56
N TRP A 185 -9.04 5.40 8.27
CA TRP A 185 -9.50 4.54 7.19
C TRP A 185 -8.36 4.17 6.24
N LEU A 186 -8.39 2.94 5.74
CA LEU A 186 -7.57 2.45 4.65
C LEU A 186 -8.42 2.41 3.38
N VAL A 187 -8.01 3.17 2.37
CA VAL A 187 -8.59 3.13 1.03
C VAL A 187 -7.66 2.32 0.13
N VAL A 188 -8.19 1.28 -0.48
CA VAL A 188 -7.49 0.50 -1.52
C VAL A 188 -7.99 0.96 -2.86
N THR A 189 -7.08 1.28 -3.78
CA THR A 189 -7.38 1.59 -5.18
C THR A 189 -6.75 0.54 -6.09
N LYS A 190 -7.11 0.55 -7.37
CA LYS A 190 -6.43 -0.29 -8.37
C LYS A 190 -4.91 -0.09 -8.44
N ARG A 191 -4.42 1.10 -8.04
CA ARG A 191 -3.01 1.50 -8.24
C ARG A 191 -2.19 1.51 -6.96
N ASN A 192 -2.81 1.79 -5.82
CA ASN A 192 -2.13 2.04 -4.55
C ASN A 192 -3.08 1.85 -3.35
N ILE A 193 -2.53 2.04 -2.16
CA ILE A 193 -3.28 2.20 -0.92
C ILE A 193 -3.09 3.60 -0.34
N LYS A 194 -4.09 4.11 0.37
CA LYS A 194 -4.06 5.42 1.02
C LYS A 194 -4.66 5.33 2.42
N ILE A 195 -4.12 6.12 3.34
CA ILE A 195 -4.68 6.31 4.68
C ILE A 195 -5.40 7.65 4.72
N ALA A 196 -6.67 7.61 5.12
CA ALA A 196 -7.47 8.80 5.35
C ALA A 196 -7.76 8.92 6.85
N ALA A 197 -7.45 10.08 7.41
CA ALA A 197 -7.87 10.45 8.75
C ALA A 197 -9.03 11.44 8.63
N ILE A 198 -10.09 11.20 9.38
CA ILE A 198 -11.29 12.04 9.42
C ILE A 198 -11.52 12.40 10.88
N ASP A 199 -11.73 13.67 11.19
CA ASP A 199 -12.12 14.07 12.54
C ASP A 199 -13.57 13.62 12.79
N PRO A 200 -13.82 12.68 13.72
CA PRO A 200 -15.17 12.39 14.14
C PRO A 200 -15.72 13.63 14.87
N LYS A 201 -16.87 14.14 14.41
CA LYS A 201 -17.58 15.24 15.07
C LYS A 201 -18.16 14.82 16.41
#